data_AF-A0A522ND34-F1
#
_entry.id   AF-A0A522ND34-F1
#
_cell.length_a   1.000
_cell.length_b   1.000
_cell.length_c   1.000
_cell.angle_alpha   90.00
_cell.angle_beta   90.00
_cell.angle_gamma   90.00
#
_symmetry.space_group_name_H-M   'P 1'
#
loop_
_entity.id
_entity.type
_entity.pdbx_description
1 polymer ?
#
loop_
_entity_poly.entity_id
_entity_poly.type
_entity_poly.pdbx_seq_one_letter_code
_entity_poly.pdbx_strand_id
1 'polypeptide(L)'
;AATRIPGYLVGGKTGTAQIWDPKANDWMPNTLNLSFVGFVGQDQPQAIIALRLTHVTPKVLGQGVLDYPIGHDALFRRIAVDTIAALGIPPQGPGPSGPTASGQP
;
A
#
# COMPACT_ATOMS: atom_id res chain seq x y z
N ALA A 1 3.56 1.81 10.51
CA ALA A 1 3.73 1.53 9.07
C ALA A 1 2.36 1.32 8.46
N ALA A 2 1.88 2.22 7.61
CA ALA A 2 0.47 2.39 7.25
C ALA A 2 -0.22 1.17 6.59
N THR A 3 0.55 0.18 6.14
CA THR A 3 0.05 -1.06 5.52
C THR A 3 0.02 -2.27 6.47
N ARG A 4 0.45 -2.13 7.73
CA ARG A 4 0.52 -3.25 8.69
C ARG A 4 -0.87 -3.81 9.00
N ILE A 5 -0.99 -5.14 8.91
CA ILE A 5 -2.16 -5.90 9.35
C ILE A 5 -1.70 -6.89 10.43
N PRO A 6 -2.14 -6.77 11.69
CA PRO A 6 -1.73 -7.69 12.75
C PRO A 6 -2.05 -9.14 12.40
N GLY A 7 -1.09 -10.04 12.60
CA GLY A 7 -1.26 -11.48 12.30
C GLY A 7 -1.05 -11.85 10.83
N TYR A 8 -0.63 -10.93 9.95
CA TYR A 8 -0.38 -11.24 8.54
C TYR A 8 0.95 -10.64 8.08
N LEU A 9 1.66 -11.36 7.20
CA LEU A 9 2.72 -10.74 6.41
C LEU A 9 2.08 -9.91 5.31
N VAL A 10 2.57 -8.68 5.22
CA VAL A 10 2.18 -7.73 4.20
C VAL A 10 3.46 -7.18 3.58
N GLY A 11 3.57 -7.30 2.27
CA GLY A 11 4.64 -6.73 1.49
C GLY A 11 4.08 -6.03 0.26
N GLY A 12 4.80 -5.03 -0.25
CA GLY A 12 4.41 -4.37 -1.48
C GLY A 12 5.13 -3.06 -1.72
N LYS A 13 4.78 -2.43 -2.83
CA LYS A 13 5.41 -1.22 -3.30
C LYS A 13 4.41 -0.23 -3.85
N THR A 14 4.63 1.02 -3.48
CA THR A 14 3.92 2.19 -4.00
C THR A 14 4.57 2.66 -5.31
N GLY A 15 3.72 3.15 -6.22
CA GLY A 15 4.10 3.80 -7.46
C GLY A 15 3.41 5.15 -7.61
N THR A 16 4.12 6.10 -8.21
CA THR A 16 3.63 7.45 -8.51
C THR A 16 4.18 7.83 -9.87
N ALA A 17 3.30 8.09 -10.83
CA ALA A 17 3.67 8.35 -12.21
C ALA A 17 2.92 9.55 -12.75
N GLN A 18 3.64 10.44 -13.43
CA GLN A 18 3.03 11.51 -14.22
C GLN A 18 2.27 10.91 -15.41
N ILE A 19 1.23 11.61 -15.85
CA ILE A 19 0.41 11.21 -17.00
C ILE A 19 0.83 12.05 -18.20
N TRP A 20 1.14 11.42 -19.33
CA TRP A 20 1.44 12.13 -20.57
C TRP A 20 0.15 12.62 -21.24
N ASP A 21 0.08 13.90 -21.61
CA ASP A 21 -0.98 14.46 -22.45
C ASP A 21 -0.48 14.66 -23.89
N PRO A 22 -0.95 13.83 -24.85
CA PRO A 22 -0.51 13.94 -26.23
C PRO A 22 -1.04 15.21 -26.93
N LYS A 23 -2.12 15.83 -26.44
CA LYS A 23 -2.66 17.07 -27.03
C LYS A 23 -1.81 18.28 -26.64
N ALA A 24 -1.35 18.31 -25.40
CA ALA A 24 -0.45 19.33 -24.90
C ALA A 24 1.03 19.06 -25.28
N ASN A 25 1.34 17.83 -25.70
CA ASN A 25 2.72 17.34 -25.91
C ASN A 25 3.60 17.57 -24.67
N ASP A 26 3.02 17.33 -23.49
CA ASP A 26 3.66 17.53 -22.18
C ASP A 26 3.03 16.61 -21.12
N TRP A 27 3.64 16.53 -19.94
CA TRP A 27 3.07 15.88 -18.77
C TRP A 27 1.90 16.70 -18.20
N MET A 28 0.81 16.04 -17.82
CA MET A 28 -0.32 16.69 -17.16
C MET A 28 0.15 17.37 -15.85
N PRO A 29 -0.14 18.67 -15.65
CA PRO A 29 0.28 19.37 -14.45
C PRO A 29 -0.47 18.83 -13.22
N ASN A 30 0.28 18.50 -12.17
CA ASN A 30 -0.25 18.06 -10.87
C ASN A 30 -1.31 16.93 -10.95
N THR A 31 -1.24 16.10 -12.00
CA THR A 31 -2.19 15.01 -12.24
C THR A 31 -1.40 13.71 -12.40
N LEU A 32 -1.66 12.74 -11.53
CA LEU A 32 -0.83 11.55 -11.38
C LEU A 32 -1.65 10.25 -11.48
N ASN A 33 -0.98 9.20 -11.91
CA ASN A 33 -1.36 7.84 -11.58
C ASN A 33 -0.69 7.44 -10.26
N LEU A 34 -1.48 6.93 -9.32
CA LEU A 34 -0.97 6.27 -8.13
C LEU A 34 -1.22 4.77 -8.24
N SER A 35 -0.27 3.98 -7.75
CA SER A 35 -0.44 2.53 -7.68
C SER A 35 0.09 1.97 -6.38
N PHE A 36 -0.47 0.83 -5.99
CA PHE A 36 0.09 -0.05 -4.98
C PHE A 36 -0.04 -1.47 -5.48
N VAL A 37 1.07 -2.20 -5.54
CA VAL A 37 1.08 -3.64 -5.79
C VAL A 37 1.70 -4.32 -4.59
N GLY A 38 0.98 -5.27 -4.01
CA GLY A 38 1.42 -5.97 -2.81
C GLY A 38 0.72 -7.31 -2.60
N PHE A 39 1.09 -7.98 -1.53
CA PHE A 39 0.51 -9.25 -1.13
C PHE A 39 0.11 -9.24 0.34
N VAL A 40 -0.77 -10.19 0.70
CA VAL A 40 -1.10 -10.54 2.07
C VAL A 40 -1.11 -12.06 2.24
N GLY A 41 -0.68 -12.54 3.40
CA GLY A 41 -0.71 -13.95 3.74
C GLY A 41 -0.03 -14.26 5.07
N GLN A 42 0.29 -15.54 5.27
CA GLN A 42 0.98 -16.07 6.44
C GLN A 42 2.49 -16.10 6.22
N ASP A 43 3.10 -17.26 6.06
CA ASP A 43 4.51 -17.48 5.72
C ASP A 43 4.77 -17.33 4.20
N GLN A 44 3.72 -17.42 3.39
CA GLN A 44 3.73 -17.22 1.95
C GLN A 44 2.59 -16.29 1.48
N PRO A 45 2.72 -15.64 0.29
CA PRO A 45 1.64 -14.88 -0.31
C PRO A 45 0.41 -15.75 -0.59
N GLN A 46 -0.77 -15.32 -0.12
CA GLN A 46 -2.05 -16.00 -0.35
C GLN A 46 -2.99 -15.17 -1.23
N ALA A 47 -2.82 -13.84 -1.23
CA ALA A 47 -3.47 -12.96 -2.18
C ALA A 47 -2.50 -11.87 -2.66
N ILE A 48 -2.57 -11.55 -3.96
CA ILE A 48 -1.88 -10.42 -4.57
C ILE A 48 -2.94 -9.37 -4.92
N ILE A 49 -2.68 -8.12 -4.54
CA ILE A 49 -3.58 -7.00 -4.76
C ILE A 49 -2.82 -5.94 -5.53
N ALA A 50 -3.35 -5.58 -6.69
CA ALA A 50 -2.89 -4.45 -7.49
C ALA A 50 -4.01 -3.41 -7.55
N LEU A 51 -3.75 -2.22 -7.03
CA LEU A 51 -4.65 -1.08 -7.15
C LEU A 51 -4.00 0.03 -7.95
N ARG A 52 -4.83 0.75 -8.70
CA ARG A 52 -4.46 1.94 -9.44
C ARG A 52 -5.53 3.01 -9.27
N LEU A 53 -5.11 4.20 -8.88
CA LEU A 53 -5.92 5.41 -8.91
C LEU A 53 -5.41 6.28 -10.06
N THR A 54 -6.32 6.70 -10.94
CA THR A 54 -5.97 7.51 -12.12
C THR A 54 -6.44 8.94 -11.95
N HIS A 55 -5.74 9.87 -12.59
CA HIS A 55 -6.05 11.31 -12.56
C HIS A 55 -6.19 11.88 -11.13
N VAL A 56 -5.34 11.43 -10.21
CA VAL A 56 -5.31 11.97 -8.84
C VAL A 56 -4.61 13.31 -8.86
N THR A 57 -5.20 14.29 -8.18
CA THR A 57 -4.69 15.65 -8.04
C THR A 57 -4.24 15.90 -6.60
N PRO A 58 -2.99 15.54 -6.22
CA PRO A 58 -2.49 15.78 -4.88
C PRO A 58 -2.29 17.27 -4.59
N LYS A 59 -2.29 17.61 -3.31
CA LYS A 59 -1.74 18.88 -2.85
C LYS A 59 -0.22 18.76 -2.82
N VAL A 60 0.47 19.60 -3.59
CA VAL A 60 1.94 19.67 -3.60
C VAL A 60 2.39 20.52 -2.41
N LEU A 61 3.06 19.89 -1.44
CA LEU A 61 3.60 20.57 -0.25
C LEU A 61 5.08 20.93 -0.41
N GLY A 62 5.78 20.29 -1.34
CA GLY A 62 7.19 20.50 -1.66
C GLY A 62 7.67 19.50 -2.72
N GLN A 63 8.94 19.60 -3.12
CA GLN A 63 9.51 18.68 -4.10
C GLN A 63 9.47 17.24 -3.57
N GLY A 64 8.71 16.36 -4.24
CA GLY A 64 8.50 14.97 -3.81
C GLY A 64 7.62 14.80 -2.57
N VAL A 65 7.07 15.89 -2.01
CA VAL A 65 6.18 15.85 -0.85
C VAL A 65 4.76 16.13 -1.32
N LEU A 66 3.98 15.05 -1.45
CA LEU A 66 2.62 15.07 -1.98
C LEU A 66 1.65 14.62 -0.89
N ASP A 67 0.60 15.41 -0.70
CA ASP A 67 -0.52 15.09 0.18
C ASP A 67 -1.72 14.67 -0.66
N TYR A 68 -2.29 13.52 -0.31
CA TYR A 68 -3.35 12.86 -1.07
C TYR A 68 -4.63 12.82 -0.23
N PRO A 69 -5.81 13.09 -0.83
CA PRO A 69 -7.08 12.92 -0.12
C PRO A 69 -7.28 11.49 0.41
N ILE A 70 -6.76 10.50 -0.33
CA ILE A 70 -6.73 9.08 0.06
C ILE A 70 -5.33 8.54 -0.25
N GLY A 71 -4.60 8.12 0.79
CA GLY A 71 -3.31 7.44 0.64
C GLY A 71 -3.47 6.04 0.03
N HIS A 72 -2.63 5.73 -0.96
CA HIS A 72 -2.63 4.41 -1.62
C HIS A 72 -2.31 3.26 -0.66
N ASP A 73 -1.60 3.54 0.41
CA ASP A 73 -1.23 2.68 1.53
C ASP A 73 -2.44 2.35 2.41
N ALA A 74 -3.21 3.36 2.81
CA ALA A 74 -4.43 3.18 3.60
C ALA A 74 -5.51 2.43 2.79
N LEU A 75 -5.65 2.76 1.51
CA LEU A 75 -6.57 2.08 0.61
C LEU A 75 -6.17 0.61 0.40
N PHE A 76 -4.89 0.34 0.13
CA PHE A 76 -4.38 -1.03 0.04
C PHE A 76 -4.70 -1.82 1.30
N ARG A 77 -4.40 -1.26 2.48
CA ARG A 77 -4.67 -1.93 3.76
C ARG A 77 -6.15 -2.28 3.92
N ARG A 78 -7.05 -1.37 3.55
CA ARG A 78 -8.49 -1.62 3.61
C ARG A 78 -8.89 -2.78 2.70
N ILE A 79 -8.49 -2.74 1.44
CA ILE A 79 -8.80 -3.80 0.46
C ILE A 79 -8.20 -5.14 0.92
N ALA A 80 -6.99 -5.14 1.49
CA ALA A 80 -6.35 -6.34 2.00
C ALA A 80 -7.09 -6.96 3.19
N VAL A 81 -7.61 -6.15 4.13
CA VAL A 81 -8.46 -6.64 5.23
C VAL A 81 -9.74 -7.26 4.69
N ASP A 82 -10.40 -6.60 3.73
CA ASP A 82 -11.62 -7.10 3.12
C ASP A 82 -11.34 -8.40 2.33
N THR A 83 -10.19 -8.49 1.66
CA THR A 83 -9.73 -9.69 0.93
C THR A 83 -9.45 -10.85 1.88
N ILE A 84 -8.76 -10.62 3.00
CA ILE A 84 -8.52 -11.63 4.04
C ILE A 84 -9.85 -12.23 4.50
N ALA A 85 -10.82 -11.38 4.81
CA ALA A 85 -12.13 -11.81 5.29
C ALA A 85 -12.89 -12.59 4.22
N ALA A 86 -12.92 -12.08 2.99
CA ALA A 86 -13.63 -12.70 1.87
C ALA A 86 -13.07 -14.07 1.48
N LEU A 87 -11.74 -14.25 1.57
CA LEU A 87 -11.06 -15.49 1.20
C LEU A 87 -10.81 -16.43 2.38
N GLY A 88 -11.17 -16.04 3.61
CA GLY A 88 -10.94 -16.84 4.81
C GLY A 88 -9.44 -17.10 5.08
N ILE A 89 -8.58 -16.12 4.80
CA ILE A 89 -7.13 -16.26 4.99
C ILE A 89 -6.85 -16.31 6.51
N PRO A 90 -6.33 -17.42 7.06
CA PRO A 90 -6.08 -17.51 8.48
C PRO A 90 -4.92 -16.57 8.86
N PRO A 91 -4.92 -15.99 10.07
CA PRO A 91 -3.75 -15.27 10.56
C PRO A 91 -2.59 -16.26 10.73
N GLN A 92 -1.37 -15.73 10.73
CA GLN A 92 -0.23 -16.46 11.27
C GLN A 92 -0.60 -16.97 12.67
N GLY A 93 -0.34 -18.25 12.92
CA GLY A 93 -0.38 -18.78 14.28
C GLY A 93 0.57 -17.99 15.20
N PRO A 94 0.56 -18.24 16.52
CA PRO A 94 1.61 -17.74 17.38
C PRO A 94 2.94 -18.34 16.92
N GLY A 95 3.61 -17.67 15.97
CA GLY A 95 5.01 -17.88 15.70
C GLY A 95 5.79 -17.57 16.97
N PRO A 96 7.00 -18.14 17.15
CA PRO A 96 7.80 -17.88 18.33
C PRO A 96 7.83 -16.37 18.53
N SER A 97 7.40 -15.92 19.70
CA SER A 97 7.55 -14.55 20.13
C SER A 97 8.96 -14.14 19.76
N GLY A 98 9.11 -13.31 18.71
CA GLY A 98 10.40 -12.69 18.42
C GLY A 98 10.90 -12.15 19.75
N PRO A 99 12.20 -12.36 20.08
CA PRO A 99 12.67 -12.39 21.45
C PRO A 99 12.01 -11.28 22.24
N THR A 100 11.24 -11.68 23.27
CA THR A 100 10.86 -10.77 24.34
C THR A 100 12.13 -10.02 24.67
N ALA A 101 12.13 -8.70 24.50
CA ALA A 101 13.19 -7.85 24.99
C ALA A 101 13.15 -7.91 26.52
N SER A 102 13.59 -9.05 27.06
CA SER A 102 13.95 -9.26 28.43
C SER A 102 15.42 -8.90 28.54
N GLY A 103 15.70 -7.73 29.12
CA GLY A 103 17.05 -7.40 29.56
C GLY A 103 17.53 -6.04 29.10
N GLN A 104 17.25 -5.07 29.96
CA GLN A 104 17.87 -3.74 30.10
C GLN A 104 19.41 -3.83 30.27
N PRO A 105 20.16 -2.72 30.12
CA PRO A 105 20.15 -1.60 31.08
C PRO A 105 19.69 -0.25 30.51
#